data_AF-A0A094ADA7-F1
#
_entry.id   AF-A0A094ADA7-F1
#
_cell.length_a   1.000
_cell.length_b   1.000
_cell.length_c   1.000
_cell.angle_alpha   90.00
_cell.angle_beta   90.00
_cell.angle_gamma   90.00
#
_symmetry.space_group_name_H-M   'P 1'
#
loop_
_entity.id
_entity.type
_entity.pdbx_description
1 polymer ?
#
loop_
_entity_poly.entity_id
_entity_poly.type
_entity_poly.pdbx_seq_one_letter_code
_entity_poly.pdbx_strand_id
1 'polypeptide(L)' 'MQAMPDARQQSFEEIYGPPENFLEIEVKNPRTHGVGRSMYTDYEILCRTNIPA' A
#
# COMPACT_ATOMS: atom_id res chain seq x y z
N MET A 1 -32.08 -13.33 16.73
CA MET A 1 -31.60 -11.96 16.98
C MET A 1 -30.10 -11.98 16.81
N GLN A 2 -29.59 -11.30 15.78
CA GLN A 2 -28.16 -11.18 15.53
C GLN A 2 -27.60 -10.29 16.64
N ALA A 3 -26.72 -10.83 17.48
CA ALA A 3 -26.12 -10.08 18.57
C ALA A 3 -25.36 -8.90 17.96
N MET A 4 -25.77 -7.68 18.31
CA MET A 4 -25.00 -6.47 18.03
C MET A 4 -23.66 -6.71 18.72
N PRO A 5 -22.50 -6.63 18.02
CA PRO A 5 -21.23 -6.79 18.69
C PRO A 5 -21.21 -5.72 19.80
N ASP A 6 -20.97 -6.16 21.05
CA ASP A 6 -20.78 -5.25 22.17
C ASP A 6 -19.94 -4.08 21.69
N ALA A 7 -20.45 -2.85 21.90
CA ALA A 7 -19.70 -1.64 21.62
C ALA A 7 -18.51 -1.61 22.59
N ARG A 8 -17.49 -2.40 22.28
CA ARG A 8 -16.21 -2.41 22.98
C ARG A 8 -15.73 -0.96 22.95
N GLN A 9 -15.46 -0.41 24.12
CA GLN A 9 -14.84 0.90 24.22
C GLN A 9 -13.53 0.82 23.44
N GLN A 10 -13.46 1.54 22.33
CA GLN A 10 -12.25 1.64 21.54
C GLN A 10 -11.21 2.39 22.35
N SER A 11 -9.96 1.94 22.27
CA SER A 11 -8.86 2.65 22.94
C SER A 11 -8.64 4.01 22.27
N PHE A 12 -8.06 4.97 22.99
CA PHE A 12 -7.69 6.26 22.38
C PHE A 12 -6.72 6.10 21.21
N GLU A 13 -5.89 5.05 21.24
CA GLU A 13 -4.95 4.70 20.18
C GLU A 13 -5.66 4.17 18.92
N GLU A 14 -6.76 3.42 19.07
CA GLU A 14 -7.57 2.96 17.93
C GLU A 14 -8.35 4.11 17.26
N ILE A 15 -8.80 5.11 18.03
CA ILE A 15 -9.62 6.22 17.52
C ILE A 15 -8.77 7.27 16.82
N TYR A 16 -7.59 7.56 17.39
CA TYR A 16 -6.74 8.69 16.97
C TYR A 16 -5.37 8.28 16.43
N GLY A 17 -5.02 6.99 16.47
CA GLY A 17 -3.79 6.47 15.93
C GLY A 17 -3.77 6.48 14.39
N PRO A 18 -2.57 6.44 13.78
CA PRO A 18 -2.47 6.25 12.34
C PRO A 18 -3.06 4.87 11.95
N PRO A 19 -3.58 4.73 10.71
CA PRO A 19 -4.10 3.45 10.26
C PRO A 19 -3.08 2.33 10.44
N GLU A 20 -3.49 1.23 11.07
CA GLU A 20 -2.58 0.12 11.35
C GLU A 20 -2.05 -0.54 10.07
N ASN A 21 -2.82 -0.51 8.97
CA ASN A 21 -2.41 -1.09 7.69
C ASN A 21 -2.03 -0.01 6.68
N PHE A 22 -0.88 -0.18 6.03
CA PHE A 22 -0.43 0.68 4.95
C PHE A 22 -0.09 -0.12 3.69
N LEU A 23 -0.33 0.49 2.54
CA LEU A 23 0.13 0.03 1.23
C LEU A 23 0.51 1.26 0.42
N GLU A 24 1.81 1.43 0.21
CA GLU A 24 2.39 2.51 -0.57
C GLU A 24 3.09 1.93 -1.79
N ILE A 25 2.77 2.47 -2.98
CA ILE A 25 3.41 2.08 -4.23
C ILE A 25 4.06 3.31 -4.85
N GLU A 26 5.37 3.23 -5.04
CA GLU A 26 6.18 4.26 -5.67
C GLU A 26 6.71 3.73 -7.01
N VAL A 27 6.32 4.41 -8.11
CA VAL A 27 6.82 4.14 -9.46
C VAL A 27 7.94 5.14 -9.72
N LYS A 28 9.18 4.66 -9.87
CA LYS A 28 10.34 5.54 -9.97
C LYS A 28 11.38 5.01 -10.94
N ASN A 29 12.45 5.79 -11.09
CA ASN A 29 13.66 5.40 -11.83
C ASN A 29 13.39 4.90 -13.27
N PRO A 30 12.79 5.74 -14.14
CA PRO A 30 12.52 5.35 -15.51
C PRO A 30 13.82 5.06 -16.26
N ARG A 31 13.89 3.90 -16.93
CA ARG A 31 15.05 3.53 -17.76
C ARG A 31 14.60 3.11 -19.14
N THR A 32 15.17 3.76 -20.14
CA THR A 32 14.91 3.42 -21.55
C THR A 32 15.92 2.39 -22.02
N HIS A 33 15.42 1.31 -22.61
CA HIS A 33 16.18 0.19 -23.15
C HIS A 33 15.98 0.06 -24.65
N GLY A 34 16.96 -0.55 -25.31
CA GLY A 34 16.92 -0.81 -26.75
C GLY A 34 17.19 0.43 -27.60
N VAL A 35 17.12 0.24 -28.92
CA VAL A 35 17.29 1.29 -29.93
C VAL A 35 16.32 1.06 -31.08
N GLY A 36 15.86 2.12 -31.74
CA GLY A 36 14.97 2.03 -32.89
C GLY A 36 13.57 1.55 -32.54
N ARG A 37 13.02 0.61 -33.33
CA ARG A 37 11.61 0.18 -33.24
C ARG A 37 11.25 -0.65 -32.00
N SER A 38 12.25 -1.20 -31.29
CA SER A 38 12.04 -2.03 -30.08
C SER A 38 12.43 -1.30 -28.80
N MET A 39 12.50 0.04 -28.84
CA MET A 39 12.79 0.85 -27.66
C MET A 39 11.60 0.87 -26.70
N TYR A 40 11.84 0.66 -25.41
CA TYR A 40 10.83 0.73 -24.36
C TYR A 40 11.41 1.33 -23.09
N THR A 41 10.55 1.86 -22.21
CA THR A 41 10.94 2.37 -20.90
C THR A 41 10.32 1.49 -19.82
N ASP A 42 11.15 0.99 -18.92
CA ASP A 42 10.68 0.33 -17.70
C ASP A 42 10.86 1.25 -16.48
N TYR A 43 10.24 0.84 -15.37
CA TYR A 43 10.21 1.59 -14.12
C TYR A 43 10.49 0.63 -12.97
N GLU A 44 11.14 1.16 -11.93
CA GLU A 44 11.26 0.50 -10.64
C GLU A 44 9.96 0.67 -9.87
N ILE A 45 9.44 -0.44 -9.32
CA ILE A 45 8.27 -0.44 -8.45
C ILE A 45 8.74 -0.72 -7.03
N LEU A 46 8.61 0.27 -6.15
CA LEU A 46 8.85 0.11 -4.72
C LEU A 46 7.52 0.02 -3.99
N CYS A 47 7.26 -1.15 -3.40
CA CYS A 47 6.10 -1.40 -2.57
C CYS A 47 6.52 -1.41 -1.10
N ARG A 48 5.83 -0.63 -0.27
CA ARG A 48 5.96 -0.67 1.19
C ARG A 48 4.59 -1.04 1.74
N THR A 49 4.51 -2.16 2.45
CA THR A 49 3.26 -2.59 3.10
C THR A 49 3.56 -3.44 4.33
N ASN A 50 2.63 -3.43 5.28
CA ASN A 50 2.57 -4.38 6.38
C ASN A 50 1.39 -5.36 6.27
N ILE A 51 0.67 -5.34 5.15
CA ILE A 51 -0.39 -6.31 4.85
C ILE A 51 0.28 -7.64 4.48
N PRO A 52 -0.11 -8.77 5.11
CA PRO A 52 0.46 -10.08 4.79
C PRO A 52 0.12 -10.51 3.36
N ALA A 53 1.03 -11.28 2.76
CA ALA A 53 0.90 -11.84 1.41
C ALA A 53 -0.09 -13.02 1.34
#